data_AF-A0A7Y2YU21-F1
#
_entry.id   AF-A0A7Y2YU21-F1
#
_cell.length_a   1.000
_cell.length_b   1.000
_cell.length_c   1.000
_cell.angle_alpha   90.00
_cell.angle_beta   90.00
_cell.angle_gamma   90.00
#
_symmetry.space_group_name_H-M   'P 1'
#
loop_
_entity.id
_entity.type
_entity.pdbx_description
1 polymer ?
#
loop_
_entity_poly.entity_id
_entity_poly.type
_entity_poly.pdbx_seq_one_letter_code
_entity_poly.pdbx_strand_id
1 'polypeptide(L)'
;MPQNEAVTDLELDEHKYHFVTDEKPVFKAEKGLSEEIVRQISAHKEEPEWMLEFRLKALEIFYSKPNPDWGGDVAGLDLDEIYFYLKPQDHMERSWDDVPDEIKNTFERLGIPEAERKILAGVGAQFESEMVYHSLKEEWTELGIVFESIEDGLKLYPEIFREHFATIVPPQDNKFAALNSAVWSGGSFVYIPKGVDVDIPLQAYFRVNSEQMGQFERTLIIVEDDAQAHY
;
A
#
# COMPACT_ATOMS: atom_id res chain seq x y z
N MET A 1 -10.63 -23.52 13.79
CA MET A 1 -11.81 -23.09 13.03
C MET A 1 -12.81 -24.25 12.94
N PRO A 2 -14.13 -24.02 12.95
CA PRO A 2 -15.09 -25.12 12.76
C PRO A 2 -15.00 -25.61 11.31
N GLN A 3 -14.80 -26.91 11.13
CA GLN A 3 -14.72 -27.56 9.82
C GLN A 3 -16.12 -27.61 9.21
N ASN A 4 -16.32 -26.86 8.13
CA ASN A 4 -17.55 -26.88 7.34
C ASN A 4 -17.35 -27.86 6.18
N GLU A 5 -18.08 -28.97 6.17
CA GLU A 5 -17.91 -30.12 5.26
C GLU A 5 -18.08 -29.76 3.76
N ALA A 6 -18.66 -28.61 3.44
CA ALA A 6 -18.83 -28.15 2.07
C ALA A 6 -17.52 -27.67 1.39
N VAL A 7 -16.46 -27.41 2.15
CA VAL A 7 -15.17 -26.92 1.62
C VAL A 7 -14.19 -28.06 1.31
N THR A 8 -14.44 -29.25 1.87
CA THR A 8 -13.48 -30.38 1.84
C THR A 8 -13.41 -31.09 0.48
N ASP A 9 -14.45 -30.96 -0.35
CA ASP A 9 -14.55 -31.62 -1.67
C ASP A 9 -13.99 -30.81 -2.84
N LEU A 10 -13.47 -29.59 -2.60
CA LEU A 10 -13.03 -28.71 -3.68
C LEU A 10 -11.55 -28.87 -4.09
N GLU A 11 -10.77 -29.77 -3.47
CA GLU A 11 -9.31 -29.92 -3.73
C GLU A 11 -8.62 -28.56 -4.01
N LEU A 12 -8.99 -27.53 -3.23
CA LEU A 12 -8.33 -26.23 -3.31
C LEU A 12 -6.95 -26.42 -2.70
N ASP A 13 -6.01 -26.78 -3.55
CA ASP A 13 -4.59 -26.83 -3.27
C ASP A 13 -4.16 -25.44 -2.77
N GLU A 14 -4.13 -25.28 -1.44
CA GLU A 14 -3.79 -24.01 -0.76
C GLU A 14 -2.38 -23.52 -1.15
N HIS A 15 -1.55 -24.39 -1.74
CA HIS A 15 -0.21 -24.06 -2.21
C HIS A 15 -0.15 -23.51 -3.65
N LYS A 16 -1.24 -23.61 -4.44
CA LYS A 16 -1.19 -23.22 -5.86
C LYS A 16 -1.07 -21.72 -6.09
N TYR A 17 -1.32 -20.89 -5.08
CA TYR A 17 -1.34 -19.43 -5.17
C TYR A 17 -0.34 -18.74 -4.22
N HIS A 18 0.57 -19.49 -3.60
CA HIS A 18 1.58 -18.96 -2.69
C HIS A 18 2.90 -18.74 -3.45
N PHE A 19 3.05 -17.57 -4.06
CA PHE A 19 4.29 -17.18 -4.74
C PHE A 19 5.14 -16.36 -3.78
N VAL A 20 6.19 -16.96 -3.22
CA VAL A 20 7.16 -16.28 -2.35
C VAL A 20 8.37 -15.92 -3.21
N THR A 21 8.63 -14.63 -3.40
CA THR A 21 9.86 -14.16 -4.07
C THR A 21 10.89 -13.79 -3.01
N ASP A 22 12.06 -14.42 -3.07
CA ASP A 22 13.16 -14.28 -2.10
C ASP A 22 13.91 -12.95 -2.31
N GLU A 23 13.28 -11.81 -1.98
CA GLU A 23 13.91 -10.49 -2.02
C GLU A 23 14.46 -10.08 -0.64
N LYS A 24 15.75 -9.77 -0.57
CA LYS A 24 16.39 -9.31 0.68
C LYS A 24 16.15 -7.80 0.85
N PRO A 25 15.45 -7.29 1.87
CA PRO A 25 15.19 -5.85 2.01
C PRO A 25 16.48 -5.03 2.20
N VAL A 26 16.52 -3.78 1.71
CA VAL A 26 17.65 -2.84 1.90
C VAL A 26 17.69 -2.32 3.33
N PHE A 27 16.51 -2.16 3.97
CA PHE A 27 16.41 -1.78 5.38
C PHE A 27 15.28 -2.55 6.05
N LYS A 28 15.55 -3.00 7.28
CA LYS A 28 14.62 -3.75 8.12
C LYS A 28 14.66 -3.15 9.52
N ALA A 29 13.56 -2.52 9.93
CA ALA A 29 13.43 -2.04 11.31
C ALA A 29 13.54 -3.22 12.28
N GLU A 30 13.89 -2.93 13.55
CA GLU A 30 13.79 -3.95 14.60
C GLU A 30 12.34 -4.41 14.75
N LYS A 31 12.15 -5.63 15.29
CA LYS A 31 10.81 -6.12 15.57
C LYS A 31 10.17 -5.32 16.70
N GLY A 32 8.86 -5.24 16.67
CA GLY A 32 8.07 -4.63 17.73
C GLY A 32 7.67 -3.19 17.47
N LEU A 33 6.99 -2.63 18.45
CA LEU A 33 6.43 -1.29 18.37
C LEU A 33 7.05 -0.44 19.47
N SER A 34 7.73 0.63 19.08
CA SER A 34 8.35 1.57 20.01
C SER A 34 8.47 2.96 19.41
N GLU A 35 8.71 3.96 20.25
CA GLU A 35 9.01 5.33 19.82
C GLU A 35 10.22 5.36 18.88
N GLU A 36 11.27 4.58 19.19
CA GLU A 36 12.47 4.49 18.37
C GLU A 36 12.15 3.98 16.96
N ILE A 37 11.30 2.95 16.85
CA ILE A 37 10.88 2.42 15.55
C ILE A 37 10.08 3.46 14.76
N VAL A 38 9.17 4.19 15.42
CA VAL A 38 8.43 5.28 14.76
C VAL A 38 9.36 6.38 14.25
N ARG A 39 10.38 6.76 15.04
CA ARG A 39 11.41 7.73 14.62
C ARG A 39 12.23 7.22 13.44
N GLN A 40 12.62 5.95 13.45
CA GLN A 40 13.33 5.32 12.34
C GLN A 40 12.50 5.32 11.05
N ILE A 41 11.22 4.95 11.13
CA ILE A 41 10.30 5.00 9.98
C ILE A 41 10.27 6.41 9.38
N SER A 42 10.03 7.42 10.23
CA SER A 42 9.92 8.81 9.79
C SER A 42 11.22 9.34 9.18
N ALA A 43 12.37 9.03 9.80
CA ALA A 43 13.68 9.40 9.28
C ALA A 43 14.00 8.72 7.94
N HIS A 44 13.71 7.43 7.80
CA HIS A 44 13.92 6.69 6.55
C HIS A 44 13.04 7.18 5.40
N LYS A 45 11.85 7.68 5.72
CA LYS A 45 10.93 8.27 4.75
C LYS A 45 11.24 9.74 4.44
N GLU A 46 12.16 10.36 5.18
CA GLU A 46 12.50 11.78 5.08
C GLU A 46 11.27 12.68 5.27
N GLU A 47 10.47 12.38 6.30
CA GLU A 47 9.23 13.08 6.58
C GLU A 47 9.47 14.43 7.28
N PRO A 48 8.57 15.41 7.12
CA PRO A 48 8.61 16.65 7.87
C PRO A 48 8.30 16.43 9.36
N GLU A 49 8.82 17.30 10.23
CA GLU A 49 8.70 17.19 11.69
C GLU A 49 7.25 17.00 12.18
N TRP A 50 6.29 17.70 11.57
CA TRP A 50 4.89 17.59 11.97
C TRP A 50 4.32 16.17 11.78
N MET A 51 4.81 15.42 10.79
CA MET A 51 4.40 14.04 10.55
C MET A 51 5.00 13.12 11.62
N LEU A 52 6.26 13.34 12.00
CA LEU A 52 6.86 12.62 13.13
C LEU A 52 6.07 12.86 14.42
N GLU A 53 5.78 14.12 14.75
CA GLU A 53 4.96 14.47 15.92
C GLU A 53 3.57 13.81 15.87
N PHE A 54 2.95 13.78 14.70
CA PHE A 54 1.67 13.10 14.48
C PHE A 54 1.78 11.59 14.76
N ARG A 55 2.80 10.92 14.23
CA ARG A 55 3.04 9.48 14.43
C ARG A 55 3.28 9.15 15.91
N LEU A 56 4.10 9.95 16.60
CA LEU A 56 4.39 9.76 18.02
C LEU A 56 3.13 9.93 18.88
N LYS A 57 2.31 10.94 18.60
CA LYS A 57 1.02 11.11 19.27
C LYS A 57 0.07 9.94 19.00
N ALA A 58 0.05 9.41 17.78
CA ALA A 58 -0.73 8.24 17.44
C ALA A 58 -0.27 6.99 18.22
N LEU A 59 1.04 6.83 18.42
CA LEU A 59 1.61 5.75 19.23
C LEU A 59 1.17 5.85 20.70
N GLU A 60 1.23 7.04 21.29
CA GLU A 60 0.73 7.27 22.66
C GLU A 60 -0.76 6.90 22.78
N ILE A 61 -1.57 7.31 21.81
CA ILE A 61 -3.00 7.00 21.77
C ILE A 61 -3.23 5.49 21.67
N PHE A 62 -2.45 4.80 20.84
CA PHE A 62 -2.51 3.35 20.70
C PHE A 62 -2.32 2.64 22.05
N TYR A 63 -1.29 3.02 22.82
CA TYR A 63 -1.04 2.42 24.14
C TYR A 63 -2.05 2.83 25.20
N SER A 64 -2.65 4.02 25.09
CA SER A 64 -3.70 4.47 26.02
C SER A 64 -5.03 3.73 25.88
N LYS A 65 -5.30 3.13 24.71
CA LYS A 65 -6.56 2.45 24.40
C LYS A 65 -6.49 0.95 24.71
N PRO A 66 -7.52 0.37 25.35
CA PRO A 66 -7.64 -1.08 25.47
C PRO A 66 -7.93 -1.72 24.11
N ASN A 67 -7.73 -3.03 24.00
CA ASN A 67 -8.17 -3.79 22.83
C ASN A 67 -9.69 -3.63 22.66
N PRO A 68 -10.19 -3.48 21.41
CA PRO A 68 -11.62 -3.42 21.17
C PRO A 68 -12.29 -4.74 21.54
N ASP A 69 -13.55 -4.65 21.99
CA ASP A 69 -14.43 -5.77 22.32
C ASP A 69 -15.28 -6.24 21.12
N TRP A 70 -15.09 -5.60 19.97
CA TRP A 70 -15.74 -5.89 18.70
C TRP A 70 -14.71 -6.32 17.65
N GLY A 71 -15.18 -7.06 16.64
CA GLY A 71 -14.33 -7.58 15.56
C GLY A 71 -13.73 -8.96 15.86
N GLY A 72 -12.60 -9.26 15.22
CA GLY A 72 -11.88 -10.51 15.42
C GLY A 72 -11.12 -10.56 16.74
N ASP A 73 -10.87 -11.77 17.24
CA ASP A 73 -10.06 -11.96 18.45
C ASP A 73 -8.59 -11.61 18.17
N VAL A 74 -8.07 -10.67 18.96
CA VAL A 74 -6.69 -10.16 18.89
C VAL A 74 -5.87 -10.53 20.12
N ALA A 75 -6.37 -11.41 21.00
CA ALA A 75 -5.65 -11.81 22.21
C ALA A 75 -4.31 -12.52 21.93
N GLY A 76 -4.18 -13.16 20.76
CA GLY A 76 -2.94 -13.79 20.30
C GLY A 76 -2.04 -12.89 19.45
N LEU A 77 -2.41 -11.62 19.23
CA LEU A 77 -1.60 -10.70 18.43
C LEU A 77 -0.40 -10.22 19.24
N ASP A 78 0.78 -10.72 18.90
CA ASP A 78 2.04 -10.26 19.45
C ASP A 78 2.68 -9.23 18.50
N LEU A 79 2.63 -7.96 18.90
CA LEU A 79 3.20 -6.87 18.12
C LEU A 79 4.73 -6.90 18.14
N ASP A 80 5.34 -7.48 19.18
CA ASP A 80 6.80 -7.54 19.35
C ASP A 80 7.46 -8.51 18.35
N GLU A 81 6.66 -9.32 17.65
CA GLU A 81 7.14 -10.22 16.61
C GLU A 81 6.99 -9.66 15.19
N ILE A 82 6.35 -8.50 15.03
CA ILE A 82 6.03 -7.89 13.73
C ILE A 82 7.13 -6.93 13.30
N TYR A 83 7.48 -6.99 12.01
CA TYR A 83 8.23 -5.91 11.35
C TYR A 83 7.25 -4.87 10.80
N PHE A 84 7.28 -3.67 11.36
CA PHE A 84 6.38 -2.57 10.99
C PHE A 84 6.85 -1.78 9.77
N TYR A 85 8.12 -1.89 9.39
CA TYR A 85 8.67 -1.25 8.21
C TYR A 85 9.82 -2.04 7.61
N LEU A 86 9.66 -2.37 6.32
CA LEU A 86 10.70 -2.95 5.48
C LEU A 86 10.82 -2.05 4.25
N LYS A 87 12.03 -1.56 3.96
CA LYS A 87 12.30 -0.90 2.69
C LYS A 87 12.62 -1.98 1.64
N PRO A 88 11.82 -2.16 0.57
CA PRO A 88 12.19 -3.03 -0.53
C PRO A 88 13.50 -2.57 -1.19
N GLN A 89 14.19 -3.46 -1.91
CA GLN A 89 15.42 -3.06 -2.60
C GLN A 89 15.10 -2.07 -3.74
N ASP A 90 15.94 -1.05 -3.91
CA ASP A 90 15.86 -0.07 -5.01
C ASP A 90 16.24 -0.68 -6.39
N HIS A 91 16.15 -2.00 -6.59
CA HIS A 91 16.50 -2.64 -7.86
C HIS A 91 15.35 -2.52 -8.87
N MET A 92 15.33 -1.39 -9.57
CA MET A 92 14.75 -1.30 -10.92
C MET A 92 15.68 -2.06 -11.89
N GLU A 93 15.47 -3.36 -12.08
CA GLU A 93 15.86 -4.05 -13.34
C GLU A 93 15.13 -3.40 -14.51
N ARG A 94 15.56 -3.42 -15.78
CA ARG A 94 15.13 -2.42 -16.79
C ARG A 94 14.35 -2.95 -18.02
N SER A 95 13.97 -4.24 -18.10
CA SER A 95 13.35 -4.82 -19.33
C SER A 95 12.55 -6.13 -19.13
N TRP A 96 11.61 -6.45 -20.06
CA TRP A 96 10.84 -7.74 -20.12
C TRP A 96 11.74 -8.97 -20.08
N ASP A 97 12.84 -8.85 -20.78
CA ASP A 97 13.75 -9.96 -21.02
C ASP A 97 14.52 -10.30 -19.74
N ASP A 98 14.60 -9.36 -18.79
CA ASP A 98 15.27 -9.52 -17.50
C ASP A 98 14.33 -10.09 -16.42
N VAL A 99 13.02 -10.14 -16.69
CA VAL A 99 12.03 -10.63 -15.72
C VAL A 99 12.12 -12.12 -15.51
N PRO A 100 12.24 -12.57 -14.26
CA PRO A 100 12.20 -13.97 -13.91
C PRO A 100 10.95 -14.67 -14.44
N ASP A 101 11.12 -15.85 -15.03
CA ASP A 101 10.04 -16.62 -15.67
C ASP A 101 8.87 -16.94 -14.71
N GLU A 102 9.12 -16.98 -13.40
CA GLU A 102 8.10 -17.19 -12.36
C GLU A 102 7.04 -16.07 -12.34
N ILE A 103 7.44 -14.83 -12.61
CA ILE A 103 6.52 -13.68 -12.65
C ILE A 103 5.67 -13.76 -13.92
N LYS A 104 6.28 -14.06 -15.07
CA LYS A 104 5.58 -14.22 -16.37
C LYS A 104 4.48 -15.29 -16.28
N ASN A 105 4.80 -16.44 -15.69
CA ASN A 105 3.85 -17.54 -15.48
C ASN A 105 2.68 -17.17 -14.53
N THR A 106 2.90 -16.23 -13.61
CA THR A 106 1.86 -15.76 -12.68
C THR A 106 0.83 -14.88 -13.40
N PHE A 107 1.27 -13.99 -14.30
CA PHE A 107 0.39 -13.15 -15.12
C PHE A 107 -0.53 -13.95 -16.05
N GLU A 108 -0.01 -15.01 -16.67
CA GLU A 108 -0.81 -15.90 -17.52
C GLU A 108 -1.93 -16.61 -16.75
N ARG A 109 -1.66 -16.95 -15.47
CA ARG A 109 -2.62 -17.65 -14.60
C ARG A 109 -3.70 -16.73 -14.01
N LEU A 110 -3.45 -15.41 -13.92
CA LEU A 110 -4.39 -14.42 -13.40
C LEU A 110 -5.51 -14.03 -14.39
N GLY A 111 -5.45 -14.48 -15.66
CA GLY A 111 -6.57 -14.36 -16.59
C GLY A 111 -6.78 -12.97 -17.19
N ILE A 112 -5.72 -12.17 -17.29
CA ILE A 112 -5.72 -10.84 -17.90
C ILE A 112 -6.17 -10.93 -19.39
N PRO A 113 -7.24 -10.20 -19.80
CA PRO A 113 -7.83 -10.24 -21.15
C PRO A 113 -6.86 -10.02 -22.31
N GLU A 114 -7.15 -10.64 -23.45
CA GLU A 114 -6.32 -10.59 -24.68
C GLU A 114 -6.13 -9.18 -25.27
N ALA A 115 -7.03 -8.24 -24.95
CA ALA A 115 -6.93 -6.84 -25.34
C ALA A 115 -5.79 -6.12 -24.59
N GLU A 116 -5.64 -6.44 -23.30
CA GLU A 116 -4.49 -5.99 -22.52
C GLU A 116 -3.22 -6.70 -23.02
N ARG A 117 -3.27 -7.99 -23.41
CA ARG A 117 -2.11 -8.69 -23.98
C ARG A 117 -1.48 -8.03 -25.21
N LYS A 118 -2.26 -7.37 -26.07
CA LYS A 118 -1.71 -6.67 -27.25
C LYS A 118 -1.04 -5.34 -26.90
N ILE A 119 -1.47 -4.68 -25.82
CA ILE A 119 -0.81 -3.52 -25.24
C ILE A 119 0.46 -3.99 -24.51
N LEU A 120 0.39 -5.14 -23.84
CA LEU A 120 1.46 -5.81 -23.10
C LEU A 120 2.47 -6.59 -23.99
N ALA A 121 2.22 -6.72 -25.29
CA ALA A 121 3.11 -7.44 -26.22
C ALA A 121 4.13 -6.53 -26.90
N GLY A 122 3.97 -5.20 -26.77
CA GLY A 122 4.91 -4.21 -27.27
C GLY A 122 5.71 -3.51 -26.16
N VAL A 123 5.41 -3.83 -24.91
CA VAL A 123 5.95 -3.22 -23.71
C VAL A 123 6.58 -4.40 -22.93
N GLY A 124 7.54 -4.15 -22.04
CA GLY A 124 8.34 -5.20 -21.45
C GLY A 124 8.00 -5.58 -20.02
N ALA A 125 8.04 -6.86 -19.67
CA ALA A 125 7.63 -7.47 -18.40
C ALA A 125 8.39 -6.79 -17.31
N GLN A 126 7.72 -6.62 -16.19
CA GLN A 126 8.17 -5.79 -15.07
C GLN A 126 8.54 -4.34 -15.43
N PHE A 127 8.18 -3.87 -16.62
CA PHE A 127 8.12 -2.45 -16.98
C PHE A 127 6.73 -1.97 -17.34
N GLU A 128 5.75 -2.85 -17.48
CA GLU A 128 4.48 -2.47 -18.14
C GLU A 128 3.42 -1.88 -17.22
N SER A 129 3.48 -2.14 -15.91
CA SER A 129 2.72 -1.31 -14.99
C SER A 129 3.26 0.11 -15.04
N GLU A 130 4.59 0.30 -15.12
CA GLU A 130 5.23 1.62 -15.17
C GLU A 130 5.03 2.35 -16.50
N MET A 131 5.13 1.72 -17.68
CA MET A 131 4.94 2.40 -18.96
C MET A 131 3.46 2.71 -19.27
N VAL A 132 2.54 1.80 -18.95
CA VAL A 132 1.10 2.09 -19.02
C VAL A 132 0.73 3.08 -17.92
N TYR A 133 1.27 2.96 -16.70
CA TYR A 133 1.17 4.05 -15.73
C TYR A 133 1.78 5.32 -16.27
N HIS A 134 2.91 5.31 -16.98
CA HIS A 134 3.58 6.52 -17.40
C HIS A 134 2.75 7.25 -18.45
N SER A 135 2.17 6.53 -19.42
CA SER A 135 1.24 7.13 -20.38
C SER A 135 -0.07 7.59 -19.72
N LEU A 136 -0.65 6.79 -18.81
CA LEU A 136 -1.86 7.18 -18.07
C LEU A 136 -1.59 8.32 -17.10
N LYS A 137 -0.40 8.37 -16.50
CA LYS A 137 0.07 9.41 -15.60
C LYS A 137 0.31 10.69 -16.37
N GLU A 138 0.81 10.63 -17.59
CA GLU A 138 0.86 11.81 -18.47
C GLU A 138 -0.55 12.34 -18.75
N GLU A 139 -1.49 11.48 -19.19
CA GLU A 139 -2.88 11.89 -19.44
C GLU A 139 -3.57 12.44 -18.19
N TRP A 140 -3.40 11.80 -17.03
CA TRP A 140 -3.91 12.25 -15.75
C TRP A 140 -3.27 13.56 -15.30
N THR A 141 -1.97 13.73 -15.51
CA THR A 141 -1.25 14.97 -15.20
C THR A 141 -1.75 16.12 -16.07
N GLU A 142 -2.05 15.88 -17.35
CA GLU A 142 -2.66 16.89 -18.24
C GLU A 142 -4.05 17.33 -17.75
N LEU A 143 -4.82 16.41 -17.15
CA LEU A 143 -6.10 16.69 -16.50
C LEU A 143 -5.95 17.27 -15.07
N GLY A 144 -4.72 17.39 -14.57
CA GLY A 144 -4.43 17.87 -13.20
C GLY A 144 -4.73 16.86 -12.10
N ILE A 145 -4.99 15.59 -12.47
CA ILE A 145 -5.14 14.48 -11.53
C ILE A 145 -3.76 14.12 -10.99
N VAL A 146 -3.67 13.93 -9.68
CA VAL A 146 -2.47 13.42 -9.01
C VAL A 146 -2.77 12.00 -8.56
N PHE A 147 -1.95 11.05 -9.00
CA PHE A 147 -1.96 9.68 -8.49
C PHE A 147 -0.52 9.27 -8.19
N GLU A 148 -0.18 9.29 -6.90
CA GLU A 148 1.16 9.01 -6.40
C GLU A 148 1.12 8.04 -5.20
N SER A 149 2.30 7.62 -4.73
CA SER A 149 2.42 6.99 -3.41
C SER A 149 2.00 7.98 -2.32
N ILE A 150 1.55 7.47 -1.18
CA ILE A 150 1.18 8.33 -0.04
C ILE A 150 2.41 9.12 0.47
N GLU A 151 3.61 8.56 0.37
CA GLU A 151 4.88 9.22 0.67
C GLU A 151 5.16 10.40 -0.27
N ASP A 152 5.00 10.20 -1.57
CA ASP A 152 5.20 11.26 -2.57
C ASP A 152 4.13 12.33 -2.46
N GLY A 153 2.89 11.96 -2.14
CA GLY A 153 1.82 12.90 -1.79
C GLY A 153 2.23 13.84 -0.66
N LEU A 154 2.82 13.30 0.41
CA LEU A 154 3.30 14.09 1.55
C LEU A 154 4.45 15.04 1.17
N LYS A 155 5.36 14.59 0.31
CA LYS A 155 6.55 15.37 -0.11
C LYS A 155 6.23 16.43 -1.14
N LEU A 156 5.48 16.08 -2.18
CA LEU A 156 5.23 16.92 -3.35
C LEU A 156 4.01 17.84 -3.16
N TYR A 157 3.02 17.42 -2.36
CA TYR A 157 1.77 18.16 -2.14
C TYR A 157 1.48 18.40 -0.65
N PRO A 158 2.43 18.96 0.13
CA PRO A 158 2.34 19.01 1.59
C PRO A 158 1.15 19.80 2.12
N GLU A 159 0.71 20.85 1.43
CA GLU A 159 -0.41 21.70 1.87
C GLU A 159 -1.74 20.93 1.78
N ILE A 160 -2.05 20.37 0.60
CA ILE A 160 -3.26 19.56 0.37
C ILE A 160 -3.23 18.32 1.26
N PHE A 161 -2.07 17.65 1.34
CA PHE A 161 -1.92 16.48 2.17
C PHE A 161 -2.25 16.80 3.62
N ARG A 162 -1.65 17.86 4.19
CA ARG A 162 -1.85 18.22 5.59
C ARG A 162 -3.27 18.69 5.89
N GLU A 163 -3.95 19.31 4.93
CA GLU A 163 -5.35 19.73 5.08
C GLU A 163 -6.30 18.54 5.27
N HIS A 164 -6.10 17.46 4.52
CA HIS A 164 -7.03 16.33 4.50
C HIS A 164 -6.58 15.11 5.33
N PHE A 165 -5.28 14.97 5.57
CA PHE A 165 -4.75 13.77 6.20
C PHE A 165 -5.31 13.56 7.62
N ALA A 166 -5.85 12.37 7.84
CA ALA A 166 -6.42 11.94 9.13
C ALA A 166 -7.60 12.78 9.64
N THR A 167 -8.29 13.52 8.77
CA THR A 167 -9.51 14.26 9.12
C THR A 167 -10.73 13.35 9.31
N ILE A 168 -10.89 12.35 8.43
CA ILE A 168 -12.00 11.38 8.48
C ILE A 168 -11.69 10.23 9.45
N VAL A 169 -10.48 9.68 9.37
CA VAL A 169 -10.00 8.61 10.26
C VAL A 169 -8.81 9.12 11.08
N PRO A 170 -9.08 9.84 12.19
CA PRO A 170 -8.06 10.34 13.09
C PRO A 170 -7.51 9.21 13.99
N PRO A 171 -6.33 9.37 14.62
CA PRO A 171 -5.77 8.37 15.54
C PRO A 171 -6.69 8.06 16.74
N GLN A 172 -7.61 8.97 17.09
CA GLN A 172 -8.53 8.78 18.20
C GLN A 172 -9.69 7.82 17.87
N ASP A 173 -9.93 7.51 16.59
CA ASP A 173 -11.07 6.72 16.13
C ASP A 173 -11.14 5.36 16.84
N ASN A 174 -10.09 4.55 16.69
CA ASN A 174 -9.97 3.27 17.40
C ASN A 174 -8.50 2.89 17.62
N LYS A 175 -8.26 1.80 18.38
CA LYS A 175 -6.90 1.35 18.71
C LYS A 175 -6.07 1.07 17.45
N PHE A 176 -6.63 0.36 16.47
CA PHE A 176 -5.89 -0.01 15.26
C PHE A 176 -5.77 1.14 14.25
N ALA A 177 -6.68 2.12 14.26
CA ALA A 177 -6.49 3.38 13.56
C ALA A 177 -5.30 4.18 14.12
N ALA A 178 -5.12 4.17 15.45
CA ALA A 178 -3.94 4.76 16.09
C ALA A 178 -2.65 4.01 15.71
N LEU A 179 -2.70 2.67 15.69
CA LEU A 179 -1.56 1.85 15.24
C LEU A 179 -1.16 2.18 13.80
N ASN A 180 -2.11 2.12 12.85
CA ASN A 180 -1.88 2.47 11.45
C ASN A 180 -1.33 3.90 11.31
N SER A 181 -1.90 4.86 12.05
CA SER A 181 -1.43 6.26 12.02
C SER A 181 0.02 6.42 12.52
N ALA A 182 0.46 5.58 13.45
CA ALA A 182 1.84 5.61 13.95
C ALA A 182 2.84 5.00 12.93
N VAL A 183 2.45 3.92 12.24
CA VAL A 183 3.40 3.06 11.51
C VAL A 183 3.09 2.86 10.02
N TRP A 184 2.17 3.64 9.43
CA TRP A 184 1.86 3.48 8.01
C TRP A 184 3.11 3.49 7.13
N SER A 185 3.19 2.51 6.23
CA SER A 185 4.40 2.12 5.49
C SER A 185 4.22 2.15 3.98
N GLY A 186 3.04 2.56 3.50
CA GLY A 186 2.70 2.71 2.09
C GLY A 186 1.23 3.07 1.91
N GLY A 187 0.76 3.07 0.67
CA GLY A 187 -0.59 3.43 0.28
C GLY A 187 -0.58 4.42 -0.89
N SER A 188 -1.74 5.01 -1.20
CA SER A 188 -1.89 5.92 -2.34
C SER A 188 -2.33 7.31 -1.92
N PHE A 189 -1.81 8.33 -2.62
CA PHE A 189 -2.32 9.69 -2.60
C PHE A 189 -2.97 9.99 -3.95
N VAL A 190 -4.26 10.29 -3.92
CA VAL A 190 -5.06 10.61 -5.11
C VAL A 190 -5.72 11.96 -4.90
N TYR A 191 -5.55 12.87 -5.85
CA TYR A 191 -6.26 14.14 -5.92
C TYR A 191 -6.87 14.31 -7.31
N ILE A 192 -8.16 14.61 -7.37
CA ILE A 192 -8.90 14.83 -8.60
C ILE A 192 -9.48 16.25 -8.56
N PRO A 193 -9.10 17.14 -9.50
CA PRO A 193 -9.50 18.54 -9.47
C PRO A 193 -10.94 18.75 -9.89
N LYS A 194 -11.46 19.94 -9.56
CA LYS A 194 -12.86 20.32 -9.78
C LYS A 194 -13.31 20.09 -11.22
N GLY A 195 -14.44 19.42 -11.40
CA GLY A 195 -15.08 19.22 -12.71
C GLY A 195 -14.41 18.18 -13.62
N VAL A 196 -13.43 17.42 -13.14
CA VAL A 196 -12.77 16.37 -13.93
C VAL A 196 -13.53 15.05 -13.80
N ASP A 197 -13.82 14.43 -14.94
CA ASP A 197 -14.37 13.08 -15.05
C ASP A 197 -13.25 12.12 -15.46
N VAL A 198 -12.94 11.17 -14.59
CA VAL A 198 -11.86 10.20 -14.80
C VAL A 198 -12.42 8.97 -15.52
N ASP A 199 -12.24 8.95 -16.85
CA ASP A 199 -12.74 7.88 -17.72
C ASP A 199 -12.11 6.49 -17.44
N ILE A 200 -10.84 6.48 -17.00
CA ILE A 200 -10.07 5.26 -16.76
C ILE A 200 -9.98 5.01 -15.25
N PRO A 201 -10.46 3.87 -14.73
CA PRO A 201 -10.40 3.55 -13.31
C PRO A 201 -8.98 3.63 -12.75
N LEU A 202 -8.84 4.24 -11.58
CA LEU A 202 -7.61 4.31 -10.82
C LEU A 202 -7.44 3.00 -10.05
N GLN A 203 -6.38 2.23 -10.31
CA GLN A 203 -6.17 0.96 -9.61
C GLN A 203 -4.82 0.94 -8.91
N ALA A 204 -4.81 0.68 -7.60
CA ALA A 204 -3.58 0.45 -6.85
C ALA A 204 -3.33 -1.06 -6.68
N TYR A 205 -2.15 -1.53 -7.08
CA TYR A 205 -1.72 -2.91 -6.86
C TYR A 205 -0.69 -2.97 -5.75
N PHE A 206 -1.01 -3.65 -4.64
CA PHE A 206 -0.10 -3.87 -3.54
C PHE A 206 0.35 -5.34 -3.53
N ARG A 207 1.65 -5.59 -3.70
CA ARG A 207 2.23 -6.94 -3.65
C ARG A 207 2.94 -7.17 -2.33
N VAL A 208 2.59 -8.25 -1.64
CA VAL A 208 3.24 -8.69 -0.40
C VAL A 208 4.12 -9.89 -0.69
N ASN A 209 5.42 -9.80 -0.41
CA ASN A 209 6.39 -10.86 -0.70
C ASN A 209 7.13 -11.41 0.55
N SER A 210 6.84 -10.95 1.77
CA SER A 210 7.61 -11.35 2.97
C SER A 210 6.76 -11.85 4.14
N GLU A 211 7.09 -13.04 4.64
CA GLU A 211 6.53 -13.60 5.87
C GLU A 211 6.86 -12.69 7.07
N GLN A 212 5.88 -12.46 7.96
CA GLN A 212 5.98 -11.65 9.19
C GLN A 212 6.08 -10.11 9.00
N MET A 213 5.78 -9.60 7.80
CA MET A 213 5.62 -8.15 7.58
C MET A 213 4.19 -7.71 7.91
N GLY A 214 4.05 -6.69 8.76
CA GLY A 214 2.77 -6.02 8.97
C GLY A 214 2.49 -5.02 7.85
N GLN A 215 1.35 -5.13 7.18
CA GLN A 215 0.92 -4.19 6.15
C GLN A 215 0.08 -3.07 6.77
N PHE A 216 0.62 -1.86 6.76
CA PHE A 216 -0.08 -0.67 7.28
C PHE A 216 -0.22 0.35 6.16
N GLU A 217 -1.21 0.11 5.31
CA GLU A 217 -1.50 1.01 4.20
C GLU A 217 -2.40 2.15 4.61
N ARG A 218 -2.19 3.30 3.96
CA ARG A 218 -3.02 4.47 4.12
C ARG A 218 -3.28 5.11 2.78
N THR A 219 -4.54 5.09 2.36
CA THR A 219 -5.00 5.72 1.13
C THR A 219 -5.68 7.04 1.45
N LEU A 220 -5.27 8.11 0.78
CA LEU A 220 -5.89 9.44 0.83
C LEU A 220 -6.40 9.79 -0.56
N ILE A 221 -7.72 9.82 -0.74
CA ILE A 221 -8.38 10.20 -1.99
C ILE A 221 -9.15 11.48 -1.75
N ILE A 222 -8.85 12.51 -2.55
CA ILE A 222 -9.49 13.83 -2.51
C ILE A 222 -10.14 14.06 -3.86
N VAL A 223 -11.45 14.23 -3.87
CA VAL A 223 -12.25 14.48 -5.07
C VAL A 223 -12.92 15.83 -4.87
N GLU A 224 -12.53 16.80 -5.68
CA GLU A 224 -13.09 18.15 -5.64
C GLU A 224 -14.53 18.19 -6.19
N ASP A 225 -15.20 19.32 -6.00
CA ASP A 225 -16.58 19.54 -6.48
C ASP A 225 -16.75 19.15 -7.96
N ASP A 226 -17.91 18.62 -8.32
CA ASP A 226 -18.28 18.28 -9.70
C ASP A 226 -17.31 17.30 -10.41
N ALA A 227 -16.36 16.69 -9.69
CA ALA A 227 -15.45 15.68 -10.21
C ALA A 227 -16.00 14.26 -9.96
N GLN A 228 -15.58 13.32 -10.82
CA GLN A 228 -16.00 11.93 -10.77
C GLN A 228 -14.81 11.00 -11.04
N ALA A 229 -14.72 9.91 -10.27
CA ALA A 229 -13.74 8.88 -10.50
C ALA A 229 -14.20 7.51 -10.01
N HIS A 230 -13.53 6.49 -10.52
CA HIS A 230 -13.64 5.10 -10.08
C HIS A 230 -12.27 4.66 -9.55
N TYR A 231 -12.22 4.22 -8.29
CA TYR A 231 -11.04 3.66 -7.63
C TYR A 231 -11.32 2.22 -7.20
#